data_AF-A0A6B3N3Y6-F1
#
_entry.id   AF-A0A6B3N3Y6-F1
#
_cell.length_a   1.000
_cell.length_b   1.000
_cell.length_c   1.000
_cell.angle_alpha   90.00
_cell.angle_beta   90.00
_cell.angle_gamma   90.00
#
_symmetry.space_group_name_H-M   'P 1'
#
loop_
_entity.id
_entity.type
_entity.pdbx_description
1 polymer ?
#
loop_
_entity_poly.entity_id
_entity_poly.type
_entity_poly.pdbx_seq_one_letter_code
_entity_poly.pdbx_strand_id
1 'polypeptide(L)'
;MGKFLLILSAIACLSQTAIAQAQSRRWVRVMSNAQTGNIHYFDVDSLVSTTDKMGNPIHSFDSRIVFGNPLEPGVYSAIITVQVNCPERSIRTLRFEQYDSQGS
;
A
#
# COMPACT_ATOMS: atom_id res chain seq x y z
N MET A 1 -34.66 33.88 -2.95
CA MET A 1 -33.54 33.21 -3.65
C MET A 1 -32.36 33.02 -2.69
N GLY A 2 -32.37 32.00 -1.83
CA GLY A 2 -31.30 31.90 -0.80
C GLY A 2 -31.23 30.60 0.00
N LYS A 3 -31.78 29.49 -0.51
CA LYS A 3 -31.69 28.17 0.17
C LYS A 3 -31.27 27.02 -0.74
N PHE A 4 -31.22 27.22 -2.05
CA PHE A 4 -30.85 26.17 -3.01
C PHE A 4 -29.34 26.07 -3.29
N LEU A 5 -28.54 27.08 -2.88
CA LEU A 5 -27.11 27.13 -3.20
C LEU A 5 -26.20 26.41 -2.19
N LEU A 6 -26.72 26.05 -1.00
CA LEU A 6 -25.94 25.42 0.08
C LEU A 6 -25.84 23.90 -0.02
N ILE A 7 -26.72 23.25 -0.79
CA ILE A 7 -26.74 21.78 -0.91
C ILE A 7 -25.70 21.30 -1.95
N LEU A 8 -25.42 22.11 -2.96
CA LEU A 8 -24.44 21.77 -4.01
C LEU A 8 -22.98 21.81 -3.51
N SER A 9 -22.65 22.66 -2.55
CA SER A 9 -21.31 22.71 -1.94
C SER A 9 -21.03 21.56 -0.97
N ALA A 10 -22.07 20.97 -0.36
CA ALA A 10 -21.91 19.83 0.54
C ALA A 10 -21.67 18.51 -0.21
N ILE A 11 -22.25 18.35 -1.41
CA ILE A 11 -22.04 17.17 -2.24
C ILE A 11 -20.62 17.15 -2.82
N ALA A 12 -20.05 18.32 -3.14
CA ALA A 12 -18.68 18.44 -3.63
C ALA A 12 -17.62 18.03 -2.60
N CYS A 13 -17.86 18.27 -1.30
CA CYS A 13 -16.95 17.84 -0.24
C CYS A 13 -17.09 16.35 0.13
N LEU A 14 -18.25 15.74 -0.10
CA LEU A 14 -18.46 14.30 0.16
C LEU A 14 -17.99 13.40 -0.99
N SER A 15 -17.83 13.94 -2.20
CA SER A 15 -17.20 13.20 -3.31
C SER A 15 -15.68 13.13 -3.21
N GLN A 16 -15.04 13.97 -2.38
CA GLN A 16 -13.58 13.97 -2.23
C GLN A 16 -13.05 12.83 -1.34
N THR A 17 -13.91 12.18 -0.54
CA THR A 17 -13.50 11.06 0.33
C THR A 17 -13.63 9.69 -0.32
N ALA A 18 -14.06 9.59 -1.58
CA ALA A 18 -14.20 8.33 -2.30
C ALA A 18 -13.46 8.28 -3.64
N ILE A 19 -12.53 9.22 -3.88
CA ILE A 19 -11.44 9.01 -4.82
C ILE A 19 -10.20 8.68 -3.99
N ALA A 20 -10.23 7.51 -3.35
CA ALA A 20 -8.97 6.80 -3.14
C ALA A 20 -8.45 6.57 -4.55
N GLN A 21 -7.61 7.50 -5.01
CA GLN A 21 -6.90 7.43 -6.26
C GLN A 21 -6.43 5.97 -6.38
N ALA A 22 -6.98 5.25 -7.35
CA ALA A 22 -6.26 4.13 -7.94
C ALA A 22 -5.04 4.76 -8.64
N GLN A 23 -4.08 5.27 -7.86
CA GLN A 23 -2.76 5.57 -8.35
C GLN A 23 -2.30 4.24 -8.96
N SER A 24 -1.97 4.29 -10.24
CA SER A 24 -1.34 3.17 -10.93
C SER A 24 -0.10 2.82 -10.10
N ARG A 25 -0.16 1.69 -9.40
CA ARG A 25 0.96 1.25 -8.57
C ARG A 25 2.09 0.84 -9.48
N ARG A 26 3.32 1.21 -9.12
CA ARG A 26 4.49 0.88 -9.92
C ARG A 26 5.34 -0.13 -9.17
N TRP A 27 5.11 -1.40 -9.51
CA TRP A 27 5.77 -2.53 -8.88
C TRP A 27 7.15 -2.79 -9.47
N VAL A 28 8.19 -2.72 -8.64
CA VAL A 28 9.55 -3.14 -8.96
C VAL A 28 9.84 -4.45 -8.27
N ARG A 29 10.23 -5.48 -9.03
CA ARG A 29 10.63 -6.77 -8.45
C ARG A 29 11.92 -6.59 -7.64
N VAL A 30 11.87 -6.98 -6.37
CA VAL A 30 13.03 -6.90 -5.46
C VAL A 30 13.65 -8.26 -5.17
N MET A 31 12.84 -9.31 -5.17
CA MET A 31 13.30 -10.68 -4.89
C MET A 31 12.39 -11.69 -5.57
N SER A 32 12.95 -12.83 -5.97
CA SER A 32 12.19 -13.99 -6.41
C SER A 32 12.81 -15.26 -5.86
N ASN A 33 11.98 -16.21 -5.43
CA ASN A 33 12.40 -17.53 -5.00
C ASN A 33 12.07 -18.54 -6.10
N ALA A 34 13.09 -19.14 -6.71
CA ALA A 34 12.91 -20.09 -7.81
C ALA A 34 12.31 -21.43 -7.36
N GLN A 35 12.49 -21.83 -6.10
CA GLN A 35 11.95 -23.09 -5.57
C GLN A 35 10.45 -22.99 -5.30
N THR A 36 9.99 -21.86 -4.77
CA THR A 36 8.58 -21.67 -4.41
C THR A 36 7.79 -20.88 -5.46
N GLY A 37 8.48 -20.22 -6.41
CA GLY A 37 7.87 -19.31 -7.37
C GLY A 37 7.42 -17.98 -6.77
N ASN A 38 7.70 -17.71 -5.49
CA ASN A 38 7.28 -16.47 -4.84
C ASN A 38 8.06 -15.28 -5.38
N ILE A 39 7.38 -14.15 -5.56
CA ILE A 39 7.98 -12.92 -6.04
C ILE A 39 7.58 -11.77 -5.12
N HIS A 40 8.58 -11.00 -4.70
CA HIS A 40 8.39 -9.80 -3.89
C HIS A 40 8.58 -8.57 -4.77
N TYR A 41 7.68 -7.61 -4.62
CA TYR A 41 7.68 -6.34 -5.32
C TYR A 41 7.64 -5.19 -4.31
N PHE A 42 8.31 -4.10 -4.66
CA PHE A 42 8.26 -2.80 -4.00
C PHE A 42 7.41 -1.85 -4.84
N ASP A 43 6.41 -1.20 -4.25
CA ASP A 43 5.68 -0.12 -4.93
C ASP A 43 6.44 1.20 -4.77
N VAL A 44 7.14 1.62 -5.82
CA VAL A 44 7.98 2.82 -5.76
C VAL A 44 7.18 4.10 -5.53
N ASP A 45 5.90 4.11 -5.93
CA ASP A 45 5.05 5.29 -5.82
C ASP A 45 4.38 5.39 -4.43
N SER A 46 4.52 4.35 -3.60
CA SER A 46 4.04 4.30 -2.22
C SER A 46 5.04 4.77 -1.17
N LEU A 47 6.29 5.09 -1.58
CA LEU A 47 7.35 5.48 -0.64
C LEU A 47 7.05 6.85 -0.02
N VAL A 48 6.82 6.85 1.30
CA VAL A 48 6.64 8.05 2.11
C VAL A 48 7.71 8.11 3.18
N SER A 49 8.33 9.28 3.34
CA SER A 49 9.33 9.53 4.37
C SER A 49 8.80 10.52 5.40
N THR A 50 8.95 10.20 6.68
CA THR A 50 8.57 11.04 7.81
C THR A 50 9.69 11.03 8.85
N THR A 51 9.47 11.70 9.99
CA THR A 51 10.36 11.63 11.16
C THR A 51 9.59 11.19 12.39
N ASP A 52 10.23 10.45 13.29
CA ASP A 52 9.67 10.15 14.61
C ASP A 52 9.73 11.38 15.55
N LYS A 53 9.33 11.17 16.81
CA LYS A 53 9.35 12.22 17.83
C LYS A 53 10.76 12.67 18.22
N MET A 54 11.78 11.86 17.95
CA MET A 54 13.18 12.16 18.21
C MET A 54 13.88 12.78 16.99
N GLY A 55 13.17 12.93 15.86
CA GLY A 55 13.71 13.45 14.61
C GLY A 55 14.39 12.40 13.74
N ASN A 56 14.29 11.11 14.07
CA ASN A 56 14.87 10.05 13.25
C ASN A 56 14.04 9.83 11.98
N PRO A 57 14.67 9.66 10.81
CA PRO A 57 13.98 9.36 9.58
C PRO A 57 13.28 7.99 9.64
N ILE A 58 12.03 7.97 9.22
CA ILE A 58 11.20 6.79 9.04
C ILE A 58 10.76 6.73 7.59
N HIS A 59 10.93 5.57 6.95
CA HIS A 59 10.44 5.32 5.60
C HIS A 59 9.32 4.29 5.63
N SER A 60 8.20 4.55 4.96
CA SER A 60 7.09 3.61 4.82
C SER A 60 6.78 3.38 3.35
N PHE A 61 6.41 2.15 2.98
CA PHE A 61 6.07 1.77 1.62
C PHE A 61 5.23 0.50 1.59
N ASP A 62 4.51 0.27 0.51
CA ASP A 62 3.82 -0.98 0.22
C ASP A 62 4.77 -1.98 -0.47
N SER A 63 4.75 -3.21 0.02
CA SER A 63 5.42 -4.37 -0.57
C SER A 63 4.38 -5.42 -0.91
N ARG A 64 4.46 -5.98 -2.12
CA ARG A 64 3.57 -7.03 -2.59
C ARG A 64 4.31 -8.35 -2.68
N ILE A 65 3.70 -9.39 -2.15
CA ILE A 65 4.15 -10.78 -2.28
C ILE A 65 3.18 -11.47 -3.22
N VAL A 66 3.67 -12.02 -4.33
CA VAL A 66 2.92 -12.92 -5.20
C VAL A 66 3.37 -14.33 -4.88
N PHE A 67 2.42 -15.20 -4.53
CA PHE A 67 2.70 -16.58 -4.17
C PHE A 67 2.71 -17.46 -5.41
N GLY A 68 3.81 -18.19 -5.64
CA GLY A 68 3.91 -19.12 -6.76
C GLY A 68 2.96 -20.31 -6.60
N ASN A 69 2.80 -20.76 -5.36
CA ASN A 69 1.74 -21.66 -4.93
C ASN A 69 0.88 -20.95 -3.87
N PRO A 70 -0.44 -20.87 -4.03
CA PRO A 70 -1.31 -20.21 -3.06
C PRO A 70 -1.21 -20.92 -1.71
N LEU A 71 -1.03 -20.15 -0.63
CA LEU A 71 -0.90 -20.67 0.74
C LEU A 71 -2.23 -21.24 1.25
N GLU A 72 -3.33 -20.69 0.76
CA GLU A 72 -4.71 -21.15 0.96
C GLU A 72 -5.45 -21.05 -0.38
N PRO A 73 -6.47 -21.90 -0.64
CA PRO A 73 -7.25 -21.83 -1.87
C PRO A 73 -7.77 -20.41 -2.09
N GLY A 74 -7.47 -19.83 -3.25
CA GLY A 74 -7.88 -18.48 -3.60
C GLY A 74 -6.85 -17.39 -3.27
N VAL A 75 -5.94 -17.55 -2.32
CA VAL A 75 -5.01 -16.46 -1.93
C VAL A 75 -3.73 -16.48 -2.78
N TYR A 76 -3.61 -15.56 -3.73
CA TYR A 76 -2.46 -15.51 -4.66
C TYR A 76 -1.49 -14.37 -4.41
N SER A 77 -1.91 -13.32 -3.71
CA SER A 77 -0.98 -12.26 -3.31
C SER A 77 -1.37 -11.60 -1.99
N ALA A 78 -0.38 -10.98 -1.35
CA ALA A 78 -0.56 -10.14 -0.19
C ALA A 78 0.15 -8.80 -0.39
N ILE A 79 -0.42 -7.72 0.13
CA ILE A 79 0.23 -6.42 0.24
C ILE A 79 0.45 -6.12 1.72
N ILE A 80 1.68 -5.71 2.05
CA ILE A 80 2.04 -5.22 3.37
C ILE A 80 2.55 -3.80 3.28
N THR A 81 2.13 -2.96 4.22
CA THR A 81 2.77 -1.66 4.42
C THR A 81 3.94 -1.87 5.38
N VAL A 82 5.15 -1.75 4.86
CA VAL A 82 6.41 -1.86 5.59
C VAL A 82 6.82 -0.49 6.07
N GLN A 83 7.31 -0.41 7.30
CA GLN A 83 8.00 0.75 7.82
C GLN A 83 9.40 0.37 8.28
N VAL A 84 10.39 1.16 7.86
CA VAL A 84 11.81 0.98 8.17
C VAL A 84 12.31 2.19 8.95
N ASN A 85 12.94 1.93 10.09
CA ASN A 85 13.71 2.90 10.85
C ASN A 85 15.18 2.44 10.84
N CYS A 86 15.98 3.05 9.97
CA CYS A 86 17.39 2.69 9.82
C CYS A 86 18.24 3.00 11.07
N PRO A 87 18.09 4.18 11.73
CA PRO A 87 18.77 4.46 12.99
C PRO A 87 18.52 3.41 14.08
N GLU A 88 17.28 2.95 14.23
CA GLU A 88 16.92 1.93 15.23
C GLU A 88 17.12 0.49 14.71
N ARG A 89 17.53 0.32 13.45
CA ARG A 89 17.66 -0.98 12.76
C ARG A 89 16.39 -1.83 12.86
N SER A 90 15.23 -1.19 12.79
CA SER A 90 13.94 -1.85 12.98
C SER A 90 13.11 -1.82 11.70
N ILE A 91 12.34 -2.89 11.51
CA ILE A 91 11.33 -3.02 10.46
C ILE A 91 10.04 -3.46 11.13
N ARG A 92 8.92 -2.82 10.76
CA ARG A 92 7.58 -3.22 11.22
C ARG A 92 6.58 -3.23 10.06
N THR A 93 5.57 -4.07 10.20
CA THR A 93 4.43 -4.13 9.28
C THR A 93 3.24 -3.41 9.91
N LEU A 94 2.63 -2.47 9.18
CA LEU A 94 1.52 -1.66 9.67
C LEU A 94 0.16 -2.18 9.21
N ARG A 95 0.11 -2.81 8.03
CA ARG A 95 -1.10 -3.29 7.38
C ARG A 95 -0.78 -4.57 6.62
N PHE A 96 -1.75 -5.48 6.57
CA PHE A 96 -1.69 -6.72 5.81
C PHE A 96 -3.03 -6.92 5.09
N GLU A 97 -2.97 -7.09 3.77
CA GLU A 97 -4.13 -7.31 2.91
C GLU A 97 -3.85 -8.53 2.02
N GLN A 98 -4.83 -9.42 1.88
CA GLN A 98 -4.77 -10.59 0.99
C GLN A 98 -5.70 -10.40 -0.21
N TYR A 99 -5.30 -10.96 -1.34
CA TYR A 99 -6.01 -10.80 -2.60
C TYR A 99 -6.19 -12.13 -3.33
N ASP A 100 -7.44 -12.33 -3.76
CA ASP A 100 -7.89 -13.58 -4.39
C ASP A 100 -7.52 -13.71 -5.87
N SER A 101 -6.97 -12.65 -6.43
CA SER A 101 -6.50 -12.63 -7.80
C SER A 101 -5.02 -12.28 -7.82
N GLN A 102 -4.32 -12.75 -8.85
CA GLN A 102 -2.97 -12.29 -9.14
C GLN A 102 -2.91 -10.80 -9.51
N GLY A 103 -4.02 -10.05 -9.46
CA GLY A 103 -4.15 -8.59 -9.58
C GLY A 103 -3.27 -7.98 -10.68
N SER A 104 -3.85 -7.78 -11.86
CA SER A 104 -3.16 -7.23 -13.05
C SER A 104 -2.60 -5.83 -12.82
#